data_AF-A0A917V749-F1
#
_entry.id   AF-A0A917V749-F1
#
_cell.length_a   1.000
_cell.length_b   1.000
_cell.length_c   1.000
_cell.angle_alpha   90.00
_cell.angle_beta   90.00
_cell.angle_gamma   90.00
#
_symmetry.space_group_name_H-M   'P 1'
#
loop_
_entity.id
_entity.type
_entity.pdbx_description
1 polymer ?
#
loop_
_entity_poly.entity_id
_entity_poly.type
_entity_poly.pdbx_seq_one_letter_code
_entity_poly.pdbx_strand_id
1 'polypeptide(L)'
;MGTPVTARLRPLAFLFLLLVLVEIALLDSGSLVGAVAFAATAAAGSALAVCSVISARLAPAVPRTRVRTAIRDRERRTAFLPQRDPDASGRTRPRAPGRLLLTAA
;
A
#
# COMPACT_ATOMS: atom_id res chain seq x y z
N MET A 1 13.85 -6.40 18.32
CA MET A 1 14.77 -5.26 18.49
C MET A 1 15.16 -4.81 17.09
N GLY A 2 14.36 -3.94 16.46
CA GLY A 2 14.53 -3.52 15.06
C GLY A 2 14.99 -2.07 15.03
N THR A 3 16.06 -1.80 14.29
CA THR A 3 16.96 -0.65 14.42
C THR A 3 16.29 0.71 14.14
N PRO A 4 16.57 1.76 14.95
CA PRO A 4 16.11 3.13 14.68
C PRO A 4 16.90 3.84 13.57
N VAL A 5 17.91 3.19 12.99
CA VAL A 5 18.84 3.77 12.02
C VAL A 5 18.13 4.13 10.71
N THR A 6 17.23 3.27 10.23
CA THR A 6 16.42 3.56 9.03
C THR A 6 15.44 4.71 9.24
N ALA A 7 14.99 4.94 10.48
CA ALA A 7 14.14 6.08 10.81
C ALA A 7 14.90 7.42 10.79
N ARG A 8 16.22 7.42 11.08
CA ARG A 8 17.07 8.63 11.06
C ARG A 8 17.64 8.98 9.67
N LEU A 9 17.71 8.01 8.76
CA LEU A 9 18.19 8.26 7.39
C LEU A 9 17.13 8.96 6.51
N ARG A 10 15.84 8.72 6.79
CA ARG A 10 14.71 9.36 6.11
C ARG A 10 14.71 10.90 6.14
N PRO A 11 14.91 11.57 7.30
CA PRO A 11 14.96 13.04 7.33
C PRO A 11 16.16 13.61 6.59
N LEU A 12 17.32 12.94 6.61
CA LEU A 12 18.52 13.38 5.87
C LEU A 12 18.32 13.26 4.36
N ALA A 13 17.74 12.16 3.88
CA ALA A 13 17.40 11.98 2.47
C ALA A 13 16.37 13.01 1.99
N PHE A 14 15.39 13.35 2.83
CA PHE A 14 14.40 14.39 2.53
C PHE A 14 15.03 15.79 2.47
N LEU A 15 15.92 16.12 3.42
CA LEU A 15 16.65 17.39 3.42
C LEU A 15 17.54 17.53 2.18
N PHE A 16 18.23 16.46 1.79
CA PHE A 16 19.05 16.42 0.59
C PHE A 16 18.21 16.61 -0.68
N LEU A 17 17.08 15.92 -0.79
CA LEU A 17 16.15 16.10 -1.92
C LEU A 17 15.64 17.54 -2.01
N LEU A 18 15.29 18.15 -0.87
CA LEU A 18 14.82 19.54 -0.81
C LEU A 18 15.91 20.51 -1.27
N LEU A 19 17.17 20.30 -0.84
CA LEU A 19 18.31 21.12 -1.23
C LEU A 19 18.54 21.06 -2.75
N VAL A 20 18.56 19.85 -3.33
CA VAL A 20 18.71 19.63 -4.77
C VAL A 20 17.57 20.30 -5.55
N LEU A 21 16.34 20.22 -5.04
CA LEU A 21 15.17 20.83 -5.68
C LEU A 21 15.25 22.37 -5.66
N VAL A 22 15.76 22.95 -4.59
CA VAL A 22 16.03 24.40 -4.48
C VAL A 22 17.12 24.81 -5.47
N GLU A 23 18.22 24.06 -5.58
CA GLU A 23 19.27 24.36 -6.56
C GLU A 23 18.72 24.34 -8.00
N ILE A 24 17.95 23.31 -8.37
CA ILE A 24 17.32 23.22 -9.69
C ILE A 24 16.42 24.42 -9.97
N ALA A 25 15.65 24.88 -8.98
CA ALA A 25 14.80 26.06 -9.10
C ALA A 25 15.60 27.37 -9.29
N LEU A 26 16.73 27.51 -8.60
CA LEU A 26 17.63 28.65 -8.79
C LEU A 26 18.27 28.62 -10.19
N LEU A 27 18.64 27.44 -10.69
CA LEU A 27 19.19 27.27 -12.03
C LEU A 27 18.15 27.57 -13.13
N ASP A 28 16.87 27.28 -12.89
CA ASP A 28 15.76 27.48 -13.84
C ASP A 28 15.09 28.86 -13.73
N SER A 29 15.59 29.74 -12.85
CA SER A 29 15.06 31.10 -12.61
C SER A 29 15.07 32.03 -13.83
N GLY A 30 15.69 31.63 -14.94
CA GLY A 30 15.64 32.32 -16.22
C GLY A 30 14.40 32.04 -17.08
N SER A 31 13.59 31.02 -16.75
CA SER A 31 12.41 30.60 -17.53
C SER A 31 11.13 30.72 -16.71
N LEU A 32 10.21 31.59 -17.14
CA LEU A 32 8.87 31.73 -16.53
C LEU A 32 8.09 30.40 -16.54
N VAL A 33 8.28 29.58 -17.58
CA VAL A 33 7.66 28.25 -17.69
C VAL A 33 8.21 27.30 -16.63
N GLY A 34 9.53 27.36 -16.41
CA GLY A 34 10.22 26.61 -15.37
C GLY A 34 9.72 26.96 -13.96
N ALA A 35 9.63 28.26 -13.68
CA ALA A 35 9.10 28.77 -12.42
C ALA A 35 7.65 28.32 -12.14
N VAL A 36 6.77 28.32 -13.16
CA VAL A 36 5.38 27.88 -13.01
C VAL A 36 5.28 26.36 -12.82
N ALA A 37 6.03 25.57 -13.60
CA ALA A 37 6.06 24.12 -13.44
C ALA A 37 6.62 23.70 -12.07
N PHE A 38 7.63 24.41 -11.59
CA PHE A 38 8.20 24.23 -10.27
C PHE A 38 7.18 24.57 -9.17
N ALA A 39 6.53 25.73 -9.27
CA ALA A 39 5.51 26.15 -8.31
C ALA A 39 4.33 25.16 -8.25
N ALA A 40 3.87 24.66 -9.40
CA ALA A 40 2.81 23.65 -9.46
C ALA A 40 3.22 22.33 -8.80
N THR A 41 4.46 21.89 -9.03
CA THR A 41 4.99 20.65 -8.43
C THR A 41 5.18 20.79 -6.92
N ALA A 42 5.66 21.95 -6.45
CA ALA A 42 5.78 22.25 -5.02
C ALA A 42 4.41 22.35 -4.33
N ALA A 43 3.41 22.93 -4.99
CA ALA A 43 2.04 22.98 -4.49
C ALA A 43 1.42 21.58 -4.38
N ALA A 44 1.56 20.75 -5.41
CA ALA A 44 1.09 19.36 -5.38
C ALA A 44 1.82 18.53 -4.30
N GLY A 45 3.14 18.70 -4.18
CA GLY A 45 3.96 18.03 -3.18
C GLY A 45 3.57 18.40 -1.75
N SER A 46 3.31 19.69 -1.48
CA SER A 46 2.89 20.16 -0.15
C SER A 46 1.48 19.68 0.20
N ALA A 47 0.54 19.66 -0.75
CA ALA A 47 -0.79 19.10 -0.54
C ALA A 47 -0.72 17.60 -0.19
N LEU A 48 0.08 16.81 -0.91
CA LEU A 48 0.28 15.39 -0.60
C LEU A 48 0.97 15.18 0.75
N ALA A 49 1.94 16.02 1.10
CA ALA A 49 2.59 15.97 2.41
C ALA A 49 1.58 16.23 3.53
N VAL A 50 0.73 17.25 3.41
CA VAL A 50 -0.33 17.56 4.38
C VAL A 50 -1.31 16.39 4.50
N CYS A 51 -1.80 15.83 3.38
CA CYS A 51 -2.64 14.65 3.39
C CYS A 51 -1.97 13.44 4.08
N SER A 52 -0.68 13.22 3.83
CA SER A 52 0.07 12.14 4.48
C SER A 52 0.21 12.33 5.99
N VAL A 53 0.42 13.57 6.44
CA VAL A 53 0.52 13.90 7.86
C VAL A 53 -0.83 13.75 8.54
N ILE A 54 -1.91 14.27 7.94
CA ILE A 54 -3.27 14.13 8.47
C ILE A 54 -3.63 12.64 8.59
N SER A 55 -3.43 11.86 7.53
CA SER A 55 -3.72 10.42 7.56
C SER A 55 -2.87 9.66 8.59
N ALA A 56 -1.59 10.02 8.75
CA ALA A 56 -0.74 9.44 9.78
C ALA A 56 -1.18 9.82 11.21
N ARG A 57 -1.72 11.03 11.42
CA ARG A 57 -2.24 11.48 12.72
C ARG A 57 -3.60 10.85 13.05
N LEU A 58 -4.43 10.61 12.04
CA LEU A 58 -5.73 9.96 12.19
C LEU A 58 -5.60 8.43 12.35
N ALA A 59 -4.48 7.84 11.91
CA ALA A 59 -4.22 6.42 12.09
C ALA A 59 -4.15 6.06 13.59
N PRO A 60 -5.00 5.14 14.09
CA PRO A 60 -4.96 4.73 15.49
C PRO A 60 -3.61 4.12 15.87
N ALA A 61 -3.01 4.59 16.96
CA ALA A 61 -1.79 4.01 17.51
C ALA A 61 -2.09 2.62 18.11
N VAL A 62 -1.90 1.56 17.33
CA VAL A 62 -2.13 0.19 17.79
C VAL A 62 -0.87 -0.37 18.45
N PRO A 63 -0.93 -0.79 19.73
CA PRO A 63 0.22 -1.40 20.39
C PRO A 63 0.59 -2.71 19.69
N ARG A 64 1.90 -2.98 19.55
CA ARG A 64 2.43 -4.16 18.84
C ARG A 64 1.87 -5.48 19.38
N THR A 65 1.55 -5.55 20.67
CA THR A 65 0.88 -6.69 21.30
C THR A 65 -0.51 -6.93 20.73
N ARG A 66 -1.30 -5.87 20.48
CA ARG A 66 -2.65 -5.96 19.88
C ARG A 66 -2.61 -6.49 18.45
N VAL A 67 -1.59 -6.13 17.68
CA VAL A 67 -1.37 -6.69 16.33
C VAL A 67 -1.09 -8.19 16.42
N ARG A 68 -0.18 -8.59 17.31
CA ARG A 68 0.17 -10.00 17.50
C ARG A 68 -1.01 -10.82 18.03
N THR A 69 -1.79 -10.29 18.95
CA THR A 69 -3.00 -10.97 19.44
C THR A 69 -4.08 -11.03 18.37
N ALA A 70 -4.25 -9.99 17.54
CA ALA A 70 -5.21 -10.02 16.44
C ALA A 70 -4.81 -11.03 15.36
N ILE A 71 -3.52 -11.14 15.04
CA ILE A 71 -3.00 -12.18 14.14
C ILE A 71 -3.26 -13.56 14.74
N ARG A 72 -2.91 -13.76 16.02
CA ARG A 72 -3.10 -15.04 16.70
C ARG A 72 -4.59 -15.41 16.85
N ASP A 73 -5.46 -14.42 17.02
CA ASP A 73 -6.92 -14.60 17.07
C ASP A 73 -7.47 -14.97 15.69
N ARG A 74 -7.01 -14.29 14.63
CA ARG A 74 -7.33 -14.62 13.24
C ARG A 74 -6.88 -16.04 12.89
N GLU A 75 -5.65 -16.39 13.24
CA GLU A 75 -5.10 -17.74 13.07
C GLU A 75 -5.96 -18.76 13.79
N ARG A 76 -6.35 -18.55 15.06
CA ARG A 76 -7.25 -19.47 15.76
C ARG A 76 -8.62 -19.63 15.08
N ARG A 77 -9.19 -18.54 14.55
CA ARG A 77 -10.47 -18.57 13.82
C ARG A 77 -10.38 -19.30 12.48
N THR A 78 -9.20 -19.35 11.85
CA THR A 78 -8.97 -20.01 10.56
C THR A 78 -8.10 -21.26 10.65
N ALA A 79 -7.67 -21.65 11.85
CA ALA A 79 -6.76 -22.78 12.08
C ALA A 79 -7.45 -24.12 11.80
N PHE A 80 -8.76 -24.15 12.00
CA PHE A 80 -9.59 -25.27 11.59
C PHE A 80 -10.06 -24.98 10.17
N LEU A 81 -9.67 -25.84 9.22
CA LEU A 81 -10.50 -26.01 8.03
C LEU A 81 -11.89 -26.37 8.56
N PRO A 82 -12.98 -25.73 8.12
CA PRO A 82 -14.32 -26.21 8.45
C PRO A 82 -14.34 -27.70 8.12
N GLN A 83 -14.57 -28.52 9.15
CA GLN A 83 -14.51 -29.97 9.03
C GLN A 83 -15.54 -30.35 7.97
N ARG A 84 -15.04 -30.76 6.79
CA ARG A 84 -15.92 -31.30 5.75
C ARG A 84 -16.50 -32.56 6.34
N ASP A 85 -17.82 -32.57 6.47
CA ASP A 85 -18.57 -33.77 6.81
C ASP A 85 -18.08 -34.90 5.90
N PRO A 86 -17.40 -35.92 6.44
CA PRO A 86 -16.87 -37.02 5.63
C PRO A 86 -17.98 -37.80 4.93
N ASP A 87 -19.20 -37.71 5.46
CA ASP A 87 -20.39 -38.35 4.92
C ASP A 87 -21.16 -37.43 3.95
N ALA A 88 -20.75 -36.17 3.82
CA ALA A 88 -21.36 -35.26 2.85
C ALA A 88 -21.06 -35.70 1.42
N SER A 89 -22.09 -35.68 0.59
CA SER A 89 -21.97 -35.98 -0.84
C SER A 89 -20.87 -35.10 -1.47
N GLY A 90 -19.86 -35.75 -2.04
CA GLY A 90 -18.82 -35.07 -2.79
C GLY A 90 -19.39 -34.29 -3.98
N ARG A 91 -18.64 -33.31 -4.50
CA ARG A 91 -19.06 -32.62 -5.74
C ARG A 91 -19.24 -33.63 -6.86
N THR A 92 -20.42 -33.62 -7.48
CA THR A 92 -20.71 -34.39 -8.68
C THR A 92 -19.64 -34.09 -9.72
N ARG A 93 -18.82 -35.10 -10.05
CA ARG A 93 -17.88 -34.95 -11.16
C ARG A 93 -18.69 -34.98 -12.45
N PRO A 94 -18.64 -33.93 -13.28
CA PRO A 94 -19.26 -33.98 -14.59
C PRO A 94 -18.65 -35.17 -15.34
N ARG A 95 -19.47 -36.17 -15.66
CA ARG A 95 -19.09 -37.17 -16.65
C ARG A 95 -18.93 -36.41 -17.96
N ALA A 96 -17.86 -36.71 -18.70
CA ALA A 96 -17.50 -36.01 -19.93
C ALA A 96 -18.75 -35.70 -20.76
N PRO A 97 -18.86 -34.50 -21.35
CA PRO A 97 -20.03 -34.11 -22.11
C PRO A 97 -20.26 -35.12 -23.24
N GLY A 98 -21.21 -36.03 -23.05
CA GLY A 98 -21.57 -37.06 -24.03
C GLY A 98 -22.40 -36.54 -25.18
N ARG A 99 -22.52 -35.21 -25.31
CA ARG A 99 -23.29 -34.57 -26.36
C ARG A 99 -22.52 -33.38 -26.89
N LEU A 100 -22.09 -33.47 -28.14
CA LEU A 100 -21.54 -32.37 -28.90
C LEU A 100 -22.62 -31.27 -28.94
N LEU A 101 -22.31 -30.11 -28.36
CA LEU A 101 -23.11 -28.92 -28.58
C LEU A 101 -22.84 -28.48 -30.02
N LEU A 102 -23.90 -28.38 -30.82
CA LEU A 102 -23.83 -27.77 -32.15
C LEU A 102 -23.52 -26.29 -31.95
N THR A 103 -22.27 -25.89 -32.14
CA THR A 103 -21.92 -24.48 -32.26
C THR A 103 -22.38 -24.00 -33.64
N ALA A 104 -23.29 -23.02 -33.66
CA ALA A 104 -23.76 -22.39 -34.88
C ALA A 104 -22.63 -21.61 -35.58
N ALA A 105 -22.61 -21.68 -36.91
CA ALA A 105 -21.67 -21.02 -37.81
C ALA A 105 -21.92 -19.51 -37.94
#